data_AF-A0A8J3FY42-F1
#
_entry.id   AF-A0A8J3FY42-F1
#
_cell.length_a   1.000
_cell.length_b   1.000
_cell.length_c   1.000
_cell.angle_alpha   90.00
_cell.angle_beta   90.00
_cell.angle_gamma   90.00
#
_symmetry.space_group_name_H-M   'P 1'
#
loop_
_entity.id
_entity.type
_entity.pdbx_description
1 polymer ?
#
loop_
_entity_poly.entity_id
_entity_poly.type
_entity_poly.pdbx_seq_one_letter_code
_entity_poly.pdbx_strand_id
1 'polypeptide(L)' 'MKEHELPTQAGITRKTLESLDRARSGLSEARDWLASDWRPLGTPLPSARGDAWRDAQRLISQAKALIDEAKATLSDAEQN' A
#
# COMPACT_ATOMS: atom_id res chain seq x y z
N MET A 1 -1.72 -14.01 -36.28
CA MET A 1 -1.19 -13.22 -35.14
C MET A 1 -2.25 -12.19 -34.80
N LYS A 2 -2.81 -12.20 -33.59
CA LYS A 2 -3.74 -11.14 -33.19
C LYS A 2 -2.92 -9.85 -33.03
N GLU A 3 -3.26 -8.83 -33.80
CA GLU A 3 -2.75 -7.48 -33.61
C GLU A 3 -2.84 -7.11 -32.13
N HIS A 4 -1.72 -6.66 -31.55
CA HIS A 4 -1.73 -6.13 -30.20
C HIS A 4 -2.52 -4.83 -30.20
N GLU A 5 -3.84 -4.93 -29.96
CA GLU A 5 -4.65 -3.76 -29.64
C GLU A 5 -3.97 -3.01 -28.49
N LEU A 6 -3.65 -1.75 -28.76
CA LEU A 6 -3.10 -0.87 -27.74
C LEU A 6 -4.11 -0.76 -26.60
N PRO A 7 -3.65 -0.76 -25.33
CA PRO A 7 -4.56 -0.66 -24.21
C PRO A 7 -5.35 0.65 -24.28
N THR A 8 -6.67 0.55 -24.13
CA THR A 8 -7.54 1.73 -24.03
C THR A 8 -7.21 2.51 -22.76
N GLN A 9 -7.51 3.81 -22.74
CA GLN A 9 -7.37 4.63 -21.52
C GLN A 9 -8.11 4.01 -20.32
N ALA A 10 -9.36 3.56 -20.53
CA ALA A 10 -10.11 2.83 -19.51
C ALA A 10 -9.40 1.53 -19.05
N GLY A 11 -8.77 0.81 -19.98
CA GLY A 11 -7.95 -0.35 -19.66
C GLY A 11 -6.74 -0.01 -18.79
N ILE A 12 -6.06 1.11 -19.09
CA ILE A 12 -4.92 1.64 -18.33
C ILE A 12 -5.36 2.08 -16.94
N THR A 13 -6.45 2.84 -16.81
CA THR A 13 -6.98 3.32 -15.52
C THR A 13 -7.36 2.14 -14.63
N ARG A 14 -8.12 1.18 -15.14
CA ARG A 14 -8.49 -0.03 -14.39
C ARG A 14 -7.27 -0.81 -13.92
N LYS A 15 -6.27 -1.02 -14.79
CA LYS A 15 -5.04 -1.74 -14.42
C LYS A 15 -4.21 -0.99 -13.38
N THR A 16 -4.23 0.34 -13.44
CA THR A 16 -3.60 1.21 -12.44
C THR A 16 -4.30 1.05 -11.09
N LEU A 17 -5.64 1.16 -11.04
CA LEU A 17 -6.43 0.97 -9.83
C LEU A 17 -6.22 -0.42 -9.21
N GLU A 18 -6.25 -1.49 -10.01
CA GLU A 18 -5.95 -2.86 -9.55
C GLU A 18 -4.55 -2.96 -8.93
N SER A 19 -3.56 -2.27 -9.51
CA SER A 19 -2.18 -2.29 -9.00
C SER A 19 -2.04 -1.50 -7.71
N LEU A 20 -2.72 -0.35 -7.59
CA LEU A 20 -2.79 0.44 -6.37
C LEU A 20 -3.46 -0.32 -5.22
N ASP A 21 -4.53 -1.08 -5.51
CA ASP A 21 -5.19 -1.93 -4.51
C ASP A 21 -4.29 -3.03 -3.97
N ARG A 22 -3.51 -3.67 -4.84
CA ARG A 22 -2.51 -4.67 -4.43
C ARG A 22 -1.43 -4.04 -3.57
N ALA A 23 -0.91 -2.87 -3.96
CA ALA A 23 0.11 -2.16 -3.19
C ALA A 23 -0.43 -1.79 -1.79
N ARG A 24 -1.65 -1.26 -1.70
CA ARG A 24 -2.30 -0.95 -0.42
C ARG A 24 -2.48 -2.17 0.48
N SER A 25 -2.88 -3.30 -0.12
CA SER A 25 -3.07 -4.56 0.60
C SER A 25 -1.75 -5.08 1.16
N GLY A 26 -0.68 -5.09 0.35
CA GLY A 26 0.67 -5.48 0.79
C GLY A 26 1.22 -4.59 1.91
N LEU A 27 0.94 -3.27 1.88
CA LEU A 27 1.28 -2.37 2.98
C LEU A 27 0.51 -2.68 4.28
N SER A 28 -0.74 -3.14 4.16
CA SER A 28 -1.53 -3.55 5.33
C SER A 28 -0.97 -4.82 5.95
N GLU A 29 -0.60 -5.79 5.12
CA GLU A 29 0.07 -7.01 5.56
C GLU A 29 1.42 -6.70 6.25
N ALA A 30 2.24 -5.82 5.66
CA ALA A 30 3.52 -5.41 6.27
C ALA A 30 3.32 -4.75 7.64
N ARG A 31 2.28 -3.92 7.81
CA ARG A 31 1.92 -3.33 9.10
C ARG A 31 1.51 -4.41 10.10
N ASP A 32 0.71 -5.37 9.68
CA ASP A 32 0.19 -6.42 10.56
C ASP A 32 1.34 -7.34 11.02
N TRP A 33 2.33 -7.61 10.17
CA TRP A 33 3.59 -8.26 10.56
C TRP A 33 4.38 -7.46 11.59
N LEU A 34 4.51 -6.14 11.43
CA LEU A 34 5.17 -5.28 12.41
C LEU A 34 4.40 -5.18 13.74
N ALA A 35 3.07 -5.28 13.71
CA ALA A 35 2.24 -5.27 14.90
C ALA A 35 2.25 -6.63 15.63
N SER A 36 2.53 -7.70 14.90
CA SER A 36 2.66 -9.05 15.44
C SER A 36 3.97 -9.15 16.23
N ASP A 37 3.89 -8.78 17.50
CA ASP A 37 5.02 -8.81 18.41
C ASP A 37 5.37 -10.25 18.80
N TRP A 38 6.06 -10.98 17.92
CA TRP A 38 6.48 -12.38 18.10
C TRP A 38 7.65 -12.55 19.09
N ARG A 39 7.70 -11.75 20.16
CA ARG A 39 8.76 -11.83 21.16
C ARG A 39 8.37 -12.73 22.34
N PRO A 40 9.33 -13.45 22.94
CA PRO A 40 9.13 -14.09 24.22
C PRO A 40 8.66 -13.07 25.27
N LEU A 41 7.63 -13.44 26.03
CA LEU A 41 7.09 -12.63 27.14
C LEU A 41 8.22 -12.17 28.07
N GLY A 42 8.21 -10.88 28.42
CA GLY A 42 9.19 -10.28 29.34
C GLY A 42 10.50 -9.85 28.69
N THR A 43 10.67 -9.95 27.36
CA THR A 43 11.87 -9.45 26.67
C THR A 43 11.68 -8.00 26.23
N PRO A 44 12.32 -7.00 26.86
CA PRO A 44 12.17 -5.60 26.45
C PRO A 44 12.74 -5.37 25.04
N LEU A 45 12.10 -4.49 24.27
CA LEU A 45 12.61 -4.11 22.95
C LEU A 45 13.74 -3.09 23.17
N PRO A 46 14.91 -3.23 22.53
CA PRO A 46 15.90 -2.16 22.52
C PRO A 46 15.26 -0.87 21.97
N SER A 47 15.49 0.26 22.63
CA SER A 47 14.84 1.55 22.30
C SER A 47 14.96 1.91 20.82
N ALA A 48 16.16 1.80 20.25
CA ALA A 48 16.43 2.07 18.84
C ALA A 48 15.61 1.19 17.87
N ARG A 49 15.33 -0.07 18.25
CA ARG A 49 14.47 -0.95 17.44
C ARG A 49 13.00 -0.54 17.55
N GLY A 50 12.57 -0.06 18.72
CA GLY A 50 11.22 0.46 18.93
C GLY A 50 10.94 1.74 18.17
N ASP A 51 11.91 2.65 18.11
CA ASP A 51 11.83 3.87 17.31
C ASP A 51 11.72 3.53 15.82
N ALA A 52 12.60 2.66 15.32
CA ALA A 52 12.56 2.21 13.93
C ALA A 52 11.21 1.54 13.56
N TRP A 53 10.62 0.76 14.46
CA TRP A 53 9.31 0.13 14.25
C TRP A 53 8.18 1.15 14.16
N ARG A 54 8.17 2.13 15.08
CA ARG A 54 7.19 3.23 15.04
C ARG A 54 7.32 4.05 13.76
N ASP A 55 8.54 4.36 13.35
CA ASP A 55 8.79 5.09 12.11
C ASP A 55 8.35 4.29 10.87
N ALA A 56 8.63 2.99 10.83
CA ALA A 56 8.15 2.12 9.76
C ALA A 56 6.61 2.10 9.68
N GLN A 57 5.91 1.97 10.82
CA GLN A 57 4.44 2.01 10.85
C GLN A 57 3.89 3.37 10.40
N ARG A 58 4.54 4.48 10.77
CA ARG A 58 4.19 5.82 10.32
C ARG A 58 4.34 5.96 8.80
N LEU A 59 5.48 5.53 8.24
CA LEU A 59 5.74 5.58 6.81
C LEU A 59 4.77 4.71 6.00
N ILE A 60 4.46 3.51 6.49
CA ILE A 60 3.45 2.63 5.88
C ILE A 60 2.08 3.31 5.84
N SER A 61 1.69 3.98 6.93
CA SER A 61 0.42 4.70 7.01
C SER A 61 0.37 5.88 6.03
N GLN A 62 1.46 6.63 5.90
CA GLN A 62 1.59 7.72 4.92
C GLN A 62 1.50 7.21 3.47
N ALA A 63 2.22 6.13 3.15
CA ALA A 63 2.17 5.52 1.82
C ALA A 63 0.75 5.03 1.46
N LYS A 64 0.04 4.45 2.43
CA LYS A 64 -1.36 4.04 2.27
C LYS A 64 -2.29 5.22 1.96
N ALA A 65 -2.10 6.36 2.64
CA ALA A 65 -2.90 7.56 2.39
C ALA A 65 -2.67 8.11 0.97
N LEU A 66 -1.42 8.18 0.52
CA LEU A 66 -1.08 8.61 -0.84
C LEU A 66 -1.67 7.70 -1.92
N ILE A 67 -1.72 6.39 -1.67
CA ILE A 67 -2.40 5.45 -2.57
C ILE A 67 -3.90 5.71 -2.62
N ASP A 68 -4.55 5.98 -1.49
CA ASP A 68 -5.98 6.29 -1.46
C ASP A 68 -6.30 7.58 -2.23
N GLU A 69 -5.45 8.61 -2.09
CA GLU A 69 -5.56 9.87 -2.83
C GLU A 69 -5.40 9.67 -4.35
N ALA A 70 -4.40 8.88 -4.76
CA ALA A 70 -4.19 8.53 -6.16
C ALA A 70 -5.39 7.78 -6.75
N LYS A 71 -5.97 6.83 -5.99
CA LYS A 71 -7.18 6.12 -6.39
C LYS A 71 -8.38 7.05 -6.54
N ALA A 72 -8.59 7.94 -5.57
CA ALA A 72 -9.69 8.91 -5.61
C ALA A 72 -9.58 9.81 -6.85
N THR A 73 -8.38 10.34 -7.12
CA THR A 73 -8.11 11.18 -8.31
C THR A 73 -8.45 10.47 -9.61
N LEU A 74 -8.11 9.17 -9.73
CA LEU A 74 -8.41 8.37 -10.92
C LEU A 74 -9.91 8.04 -11.03
N SER A 75 -10.58 7.76 -9.91
CA SER A 75 -12.03 7.48 -9.91
C SER A 75 -12.85 8.73 -10.26
N ASP A 76 -12.44 9.91 -9.80
CA ASP A 76 -13.10 11.18 -10.13
C ASP A 76 -12.92 11.54 -11.61
N ALA A 77 -11.79 11.17 -12.21
CA ALA A 77 -11.52 11.35 -13.64
C ALA A 77 -12.35 10.42 -14.54
N GLU A 78 -12.87 9.30 -14.04
CA GLU A 78 -13.78 8.42 -14.79
C GLU A 78 -15.26 8.87 -14.72
N GLN A 79 -15.61 9.76 -13.78
CA GLN A 79 -16.99 10.22 -13.57
C GLN A 79 -17.33 11.54 -14.30
N ASN A 80 -16.33 12.23 -14.85
CA ASN A 80 -16.47 13.46 -15.64
C ASN A 80 -16.25 13.19 -17.13
#